data_AF-X1CP17-F1
#
_entry.id   AF-X1CP17-F1
#
_cell.length_a   1.000
_cell.length_b   1.000
_cell.length_c   1.000
_cell.angle_alpha   90.00
_cell.angle_beta   90.00
_cell.angle_gamma   90.00
#
_symmetry.space_group_name_H-M   'P 1'
#
loop_
_entity.id
_entity.type
_entity.pdbx_description
1 polymer ?
#
loop_
_entity_poly.entity_id
_entity_poly.type
_entity_poly.pdbx_seq_one_letter_code
_entity_poly.pdbx_strand_id
1 'polypeptide(L)'
;MFYTVEANSEKELEAKVNQLDEIFLQNKAEELGPEIADGNIGKWHYEEQGHWLIAHNLWGLIPGFTVLDAECHTPISAYPGILKDVELWDLEHSHEMEQILEISGMRPISGAGPIILIGGHNVELTTGVTSFENYIDGTNYEIIEDLNIKLWKSLLERITKHGVTWYMLGDILSRLLVDIGAFEPEYLKFLKSIKKTLDPRFILSRGKFNFWGDKNV
;
A
#
# COMPACT_ATOMS: atom_id res chain seq x y z
N MET A 1 9.56 0.05 -16.32
CA MET A 1 10.17 0.46 -15.03
C MET A 1 10.67 1.88 -15.25
N PHE A 2 10.30 2.83 -14.39
CA PHE A 2 10.84 4.19 -14.42
C PHE A 2 11.89 4.28 -13.32
N TYR A 3 13.02 4.93 -13.58
CA TYR A 3 14.04 5.18 -12.56
C TYR A 3 14.53 6.62 -12.68
N THR A 4 14.87 7.21 -11.54
CA THR A 4 15.47 8.54 -11.45
C THR A 4 16.85 8.37 -10.84
N VAL A 5 17.86 9.00 -11.44
CA VAL A 5 19.24 8.97 -10.94
C VAL A 5 19.60 10.36 -10.47
N GLU A 6 20.05 10.46 -9.23
CA GLU A 6 20.67 11.67 -8.69
C GLU A 6 22.18 11.43 -8.56
N ALA A 7 22.96 12.44 -8.92
CA ALA A 7 24.42 12.37 -8.87
C ALA A 7 25.00 13.74 -8.52
N ASN A 8 26.24 13.76 -8.03
CA ASN A 8 26.90 15.00 -7.62
C ASN A 8 27.50 15.78 -8.80
N SER A 9 27.49 15.19 -9.99
CA SER A 9 27.95 15.81 -11.23
C SER A 9 27.30 15.15 -12.45
N GLU A 10 27.26 15.88 -13.56
CA GLU A 10 26.72 15.39 -14.83
C GLU A 10 27.48 14.18 -15.37
N LYS A 11 28.81 14.17 -15.24
CA LYS A 11 29.64 13.00 -15.62
C LYS A 11 29.31 11.75 -14.80
N GLU A 12 29.04 11.92 -13.51
CA GLU A 12 28.62 10.80 -12.65
C GLU A 12 27.21 10.34 -13.05
N LEU A 13 26.30 11.27 -13.32
CA LEU A 13 24.94 10.99 -13.78
C LEU A 13 24.95 10.13 -15.04
N GLU A 14 25.66 10.56 -16.10
CA GLU A 14 25.78 9.83 -17.37
C GLU A 14 26.33 8.43 -17.16
N ALA A 15 27.40 8.29 -16.35
CA ALA A 15 27.99 6.98 -16.08
C ALA A 15 27.02 6.04 -15.35
N LYS A 16 26.19 6.56 -14.43
CA LYS A 16 25.20 5.79 -13.68
C LYS A 16 23.99 5.41 -14.51
N VAL A 17 23.51 6.32 -15.35
CA VAL A 17 22.43 6.05 -16.32
C VAL A 17 22.86 4.94 -17.27
N ASN A 18 24.03 5.06 -17.90
CA ASN A 18 24.55 4.02 -18.82
C ASN A 18 24.68 2.65 -18.13
N GLN A 19 25.17 2.63 -16.88
CA GLN A 19 25.26 1.39 -16.10
C GLN A 19 23.89 0.75 -15.86
N LEU A 20 22.88 1.56 -15.52
CA LEU A 20 21.52 1.06 -15.30
C LEU A 20 20.91 0.57 -16.61
N ASP A 21 21.02 1.33 -17.70
CA ASP A 21 20.49 0.95 -19.01
C ASP A 21 21.05 -0.39 -19.48
N GLU A 22 22.37 -0.61 -19.33
CA GLU A 22 22.98 -1.91 -19.63
C GLU A 22 22.35 -3.06 -18.82
N ILE A 23 22.11 -2.86 -17.52
CA ILE A 23 21.46 -3.86 -16.66
C ILE A 23 20.03 -4.13 -17.14
N PHE A 24 19.27 -3.08 -17.46
CA PHE A 24 17.89 -3.20 -17.93
C PHE A 24 17.80 -3.97 -19.25
N LEU A 25 18.61 -3.58 -20.24
CA LEU A 25 18.63 -4.21 -21.56
C LEU A 25 19.06 -5.69 -21.48
N GLN A 26 20.00 -6.03 -20.58
CA GLN A 26 20.38 -7.43 -20.33
C GLN A 26 19.26 -8.26 -19.70
N ASN A 27 18.29 -7.61 -19.05
CA ASN A 27 17.16 -8.25 -18.38
C ASN A 27 15.83 -8.11 -19.16
N LYS A 28 15.91 -8.00 -20.49
CA LYS A 28 14.76 -7.96 -21.42
C LYS A 28 13.86 -6.73 -21.25
N ALA A 29 14.37 -5.64 -20.67
CA ALA A 29 13.68 -4.37 -20.76
C ALA A 29 13.83 -3.78 -22.17
N GLU A 30 12.84 -2.99 -22.58
CA GLU A 30 12.87 -2.21 -23.81
C GLU A 30 12.83 -0.72 -23.43
N GLU A 31 13.58 0.09 -24.17
CA GLU A 31 13.55 1.54 -24.00
C GLU A 31 12.20 2.08 -24.46
N LEU A 32 11.59 2.93 -23.64
CA LEU A 32 10.39 3.66 -24.04
C LEU A 32 10.80 4.82 -24.96
N GLY A 33 9.98 5.11 -25.96
CA GLY A 33 10.20 6.29 -26.81
C GLY A 33 10.11 7.61 -26.01
N PRO A 34 10.43 8.75 -26.64
CA PRO A 34 10.51 10.04 -25.94
C PRO A 34 9.14 10.62 -25.56
N GLU A 35 8.05 10.12 -26.14
CA GLU A 35 6.73 10.71 -25.98
C GLU A 35 5.86 9.95 -24.96
N ILE A 36 4.86 10.63 -24.40
CA ILE A 36 3.84 10.01 -23.53
C ILE A 36 3.13 8.85 -24.26
N ALA A 37 2.91 8.99 -25.56
CA ALA A 37 2.30 7.95 -26.40
C ALA A 37 3.12 6.65 -26.47
N ASP A 38 4.43 6.74 -26.22
CA ASP A 38 5.34 5.59 -26.13
C ASP A 38 5.37 4.98 -24.72
N GLY A 39 4.54 5.49 -23.81
CA GLY A 39 4.49 5.11 -22.39
C GLY A 39 5.46 5.88 -21.50
N ASN A 40 6.25 6.81 -22.05
CA ASN A 40 7.20 7.60 -21.28
C ASN A 40 6.53 8.81 -20.62
N ILE A 41 6.13 8.65 -19.35
CA ILE A 41 5.51 9.73 -18.58
C ILE A 41 6.54 10.65 -17.90
N GLY A 42 7.85 10.40 -18.06
CA GLY A 42 8.89 11.05 -17.26
C GLY A 42 8.85 12.57 -17.38
N LYS A 43 8.87 13.09 -18.61
CA LYS A 43 8.81 14.53 -18.85
C LYS A 43 7.55 15.17 -18.27
N TRP A 44 6.38 14.60 -18.57
CA TRP A 44 5.12 15.11 -18.05
C TRP A 44 5.09 15.09 -16.51
N HIS A 45 5.48 13.98 -15.91
CA HIS A 45 5.42 13.77 -14.46
C HIS A 45 6.41 14.66 -13.71
N TYR A 46 7.69 14.65 -14.10
CA TYR A 46 8.76 15.33 -13.36
C TYR A 46 8.94 16.79 -13.78
N GLU A 47 8.87 17.12 -15.07
CA GLU A 47 9.17 18.49 -15.55
C GLU A 47 7.91 19.35 -15.63
N GLU A 48 6.83 18.85 -16.23
CA GLU A 48 5.62 19.65 -16.50
C GLU A 48 4.72 19.78 -15.27
N GLN A 49 4.57 18.71 -14.49
CA GLN A 49 3.79 18.72 -13.24
C GLN A 49 4.65 19.00 -12.00
N GLY A 50 5.97 18.86 -12.07
CA GLY A 50 6.86 19.05 -10.92
C GLY A 50 6.70 17.99 -9.83
N HIS A 51 6.19 16.80 -10.18
CA HIS A 51 6.13 15.69 -9.23
C HIS A 51 7.54 15.13 -9.01
N TRP A 52 7.80 14.61 -7.82
CA TRP A 52 9.10 14.07 -7.42
C TRP A 52 9.00 12.64 -6.89
N LEU A 53 7.77 12.13 -6.69
CA LEU A 53 7.49 10.79 -6.17
C LEU A 53 6.22 10.23 -6.83
N ILE A 54 6.24 8.94 -7.14
CA ILE A 54 5.06 8.15 -7.51
C ILE A 54 4.73 7.27 -6.31
N ALA A 55 3.68 7.63 -5.56
CA ALA A 55 3.35 6.93 -4.32
C ALA A 55 2.64 5.59 -4.53
N HIS A 56 1.87 5.41 -5.62
CA HIS A 56 1.41 4.12 -6.16
C HIS A 56 0.86 4.34 -7.57
N ASN A 57 1.13 3.40 -8.46
CA ASN A 57 0.78 3.47 -9.88
C ASN A 57 -0.72 3.48 -10.20
N LEU A 58 -1.58 3.24 -9.20
CA LEU A 58 -3.05 3.19 -9.37
C LEU A 58 -3.76 4.32 -8.64
N TRP A 59 -3.01 5.17 -7.92
CA TRP A 59 -3.60 6.28 -7.15
C TRP A 59 -3.98 7.42 -8.08
N GLY A 60 -5.23 7.86 -7.97
CA GLY A 60 -5.75 9.00 -8.74
C GLY A 60 -6.07 8.71 -10.21
N LEU A 61 -6.05 7.44 -10.66
CA LEU A 61 -6.43 7.07 -12.03
C LEU A 61 -7.88 7.44 -12.36
N ILE A 62 -8.76 7.36 -11.36
CA ILE A 62 -10.19 7.65 -11.48
C ILE A 62 -10.53 8.75 -10.46
N PRO A 63 -11.09 9.89 -10.88
CA PRO A 63 -11.54 10.92 -9.94
C PRO A 63 -12.52 10.33 -8.92
N GLY A 64 -12.26 10.54 -7.63
CA GLY A 64 -13.07 10.00 -6.53
C GLY A 64 -12.70 8.59 -6.07
N PHE A 65 -11.74 7.90 -6.70
CA PHE A 65 -11.13 6.72 -6.11
C PHE A 65 -10.26 7.13 -4.92
N THR A 66 -10.58 6.57 -3.76
CA THR A 66 -9.78 6.68 -2.53
C THR A 66 -9.00 5.40 -2.33
N VAL A 67 -7.86 5.54 -1.67
CA VAL A 67 -6.92 4.46 -1.41
C VAL A 67 -7.18 3.90 -0.01
N LEU A 68 -7.21 2.57 0.08
CA LEU A 68 -7.16 1.82 1.32
C LEU A 68 -5.91 0.96 1.27
N ASP A 69 -4.78 1.55 1.65
CA ASP A 69 -3.46 0.94 1.60
C ASP A 69 -2.83 0.76 2.98
N ALA A 70 -1.85 -0.13 3.02
CA ALA A 70 -0.90 -0.21 4.11
C ALA A 70 0.47 -0.59 3.55
N GLU A 71 1.49 -0.32 4.35
CA GLU A 71 2.87 -0.49 3.92
C GLU A 71 3.63 -1.43 4.85
N CYS A 72 4.37 -2.34 4.23
CA CYS A 72 5.12 -3.38 4.91
C CYS A 72 6.50 -3.59 4.30
N HIS A 73 7.36 -4.25 5.06
CA HIS A 73 8.66 -4.70 4.62
C HIS A 73 8.63 -6.21 4.41
N THR A 74 9.29 -6.67 3.36
CA THR A 74 9.45 -8.10 3.07
C THR A 74 10.77 -8.35 2.34
N PRO A 75 11.39 -9.54 2.45
CA PRO A 75 12.52 -9.90 1.60
C PRO A 75 12.14 -9.82 0.11
N ILE A 76 13.06 -9.31 -0.72
CA ILE A 76 12.81 -9.16 -2.17
C ILE A 76 12.43 -10.49 -2.85
N SER A 77 12.89 -11.62 -2.33
CA SER A 77 12.57 -12.95 -2.84
C SER A 77 11.13 -13.40 -2.57
N ALA A 78 10.46 -12.83 -1.56
CA ALA A 78 9.06 -13.15 -1.25
C ALA A 78 8.07 -12.38 -2.13
N TYR A 79 8.50 -11.23 -2.67
CA TYR A 79 7.64 -10.31 -3.42
C TYR A 79 6.87 -10.95 -4.59
N PRO A 80 7.49 -11.75 -5.50
CA PRO A 80 6.75 -12.38 -6.59
C PRO A 80 5.64 -13.33 -6.12
N GLY A 81 5.86 -14.00 -4.98
CA GLY A 81 4.86 -14.89 -4.37
C GLY A 81 3.68 -14.10 -3.80
N ILE A 82 3.96 -12.96 -3.15
CA ILE A 82 2.93 -12.05 -2.63
C ILE A 82 2.08 -11.51 -3.78
N LEU A 83 2.68 -11.01 -4.86
CA LEU A 83 1.92 -10.50 -6.02
C LEU A 83 0.93 -11.52 -6.57
N LYS A 84 1.40 -12.74 -6.82
CA LYS A 84 0.55 -13.82 -7.32
C LYS A 84 -0.59 -14.16 -6.36
N ASP A 85 -0.34 -14.07 -5.07
CA ASP A 85 -1.36 -14.35 -4.05
C ASP A 85 -2.39 -13.22 -3.93
N VAL A 86 -1.99 -11.97 -4.19
CA VAL A 86 -2.92 -10.83 -4.32
C VAL A 86 -3.82 -11.01 -5.54
N GLU A 87 -3.29 -11.47 -6.67
CA GLU A 87 -4.11 -11.79 -7.86
C GLU A 87 -5.14 -12.89 -7.57
N LEU A 88 -4.76 -13.93 -6.83
CA LEU A 88 -5.69 -14.98 -6.40
C LEU A 88 -6.74 -14.44 -5.42
N TRP A 89 -6.34 -13.59 -4.48
CA TRP A 89 -7.25 -12.94 -3.55
C TRP A 89 -8.30 -12.10 -4.27
N ASP A 90 -7.91 -11.36 -5.31
CA ASP A 90 -8.79 -10.54 -6.14
C ASP A 90 -9.86 -11.40 -6.85
N LEU A 91 -9.45 -12.55 -7.40
CA LEU A 91 -10.37 -13.53 -7.99
C LEU A 91 -11.35 -14.09 -6.96
N GLU A 92 -10.87 -14.44 -5.77
CA GLU A 92 -11.69 -14.99 -4.68
C GLU A 92 -12.73 -14.00 -4.14
N HIS A 93 -12.46 -12.69 -4.21
CA HIS A 93 -13.34 -11.62 -3.73
C HIS A 93 -14.04 -10.85 -4.85
N SER A 94 -14.10 -11.43 -6.06
CA SER A 94 -14.70 -10.76 -7.22
C SER A 94 -16.18 -10.46 -7.03
N HIS A 95 -16.92 -11.28 -6.27
CA HIS A 95 -18.33 -11.03 -6.00
C HIS A 95 -18.55 -9.73 -5.20
N GLU A 96 -17.80 -9.51 -4.13
CA GLU A 96 -17.86 -8.26 -3.36
C GLU A 96 -17.45 -7.04 -4.21
N MET A 97 -16.44 -7.21 -5.06
CA MET A 97 -16.00 -6.13 -5.97
C MET A 97 -17.03 -5.83 -7.06
N GLU A 98 -17.78 -6.83 -7.55
CA GLU A 98 -18.89 -6.68 -8.48
C GLU A 98 -20.03 -5.86 -7.87
N GLN A 99 -20.33 -6.02 -6.57
CA GLN A 99 -21.34 -5.22 -5.90
C GLN A 99 -20.98 -3.72 -5.87
N ILE A 100 -19.70 -3.39 -5.68
CA ILE A 100 -19.23 -2.00 -5.77
C ILE A 100 -19.30 -1.50 -7.22
N LEU A 101 -18.93 -2.35 -8.19
CA LEU A 101 -19.03 -2.03 -9.62
C LEU A 101 -20.48 -1.71 -10.04
N GLU A 102 -21.46 -2.50 -9.59
CA GLU A 102 -22.88 -2.28 -9.91
C GLU A 102 -23.39 -0.92 -9.42
N ILE A 103 -22.88 -0.43 -8.29
CA ILE A 103 -23.28 0.86 -7.70
C ILE A 103 -22.51 2.03 -8.33
N SER A 104 -21.19 1.88 -8.44
CA SER A 104 -20.27 2.98 -8.76
C SER A 104 -19.88 3.07 -10.24
N GLY A 105 -20.20 2.04 -11.03
CA GLY A 105 -19.77 1.92 -12.42
C GLY A 105 -18.29 1.56 -12.61
N MET A 106 -17.52 1.41 -11.53
CA MET A 106 -16.12 0.98 -11.58
C MET A 106 -15.82 -0.10 -10.54
N ARG A 107 -15.04 -1.09 -10.94
CA ARG A 107 -14.62 -2.16 -10.04
C ARG A 107 -13.46 -1.65 -9.16
N PRO A 108 -13.44 -1.98 -7.87
CA PRO A 108 -12.24 -1.80 -7.05
C PRO A 108 -11.02 -2.46 -7.68
N ILE A 109 -9.85 -1.89 -7.42
CA ILE A 109 -8.58 -2.40 -7.93
C ILE A 109 -7.72 -2.80 -6.73
N SER A 110 -7.36 -4.07 -6.66
CA SER A 110 -6.37 -4.55 -5.69
C SER A 110 -4.96 -4.47 -6.26
N GLY A 111 -3.97 -4.34 -5.39
CA GLY A 111 -2.60 -4.25 -5.85
C GLY A 111 -1.56 -4.27 -4.75
N ALA A 112 -0.32 -4.44 -5.19
CA ALA A 112 0.85 -4.30 -4.35
C ALA A 112 1.99 -3.66 -5.16
N GLY A 113 2.42 -2.48 -4.73
CA GLY A 113 3.36 -1.57 -5.37
C GLY A 113 3.12 -0.15 -4.84
N PRO A 114 4.09 0.78 -4.93
CA PRO A 114 5.42 0.66 -5.51
C PRO A 114 6.34 -0.16 -4.60
N ILE A 115 7.51 -0.48 -5.14
CA ILE A 115 8.54 -1.25 -4.45
C ILE A 115 9.71 -0.32 -4.20
N ILE A 116 10.06 -0.09 -2.94
CA ILE A 116 11.26 0.67 -2.58
C ILE A 116 12.28 -0.30 -2.04
N LEU A 117 13.47 -0.35 -2.62
CA LEU A 117 14.56 -1.18 -2.09
C LEU A 117 15.04 -0.57 -0.77
N ILE A 118 14.95 -1.34 0.32
CA ILE A 118 15.34 -0.91 1.66
C ILE A 118 16.27 -1.94 2.29
N GLY A 119 17.28 -1.49 3.04
CA GLY A 119 18.10 -2.40 3.85
C GLY A 119 18.77 -3.55 3.07
N GLY A 120 19.25 -3.28 1.86
CA GLY A 120 19.98 -4.25 1.03
C GLY A 120 19.08 -5.21 0.26
N HIS A 121 18.47 -6.18 0.93
CA HIS A 121 17.70 -7.27 0.29
C HIS A 121 16.22 -7.28 0.68
N ASN A 122 15.73 -6.24 1.35
CA ASN A 122 14.33 -6.05 1.65
C ASN A 122 13.71 -5.03 0.71
N VAL A 123 12.40 -5.12 0.57
CA VAL A 123 11.61 -4.13 -0.13
C VAL A 123 10.53 -3.61 0.79
N GLU A 124 10.27 -2.32 0.69
CA GLU A 124 9.03 -1.71 1.12
C GLU A 124 7.98 -1.98 0.05
N LEU A 125 6.81 -2.41 0.50
CA LEU A 125 5.69 -2.77 -0.33
C LEU A 125 4.46 -2.05 0.20
N THR A 126 3.92 -1.15 -0.61
CA THR A 126 2.57 -0.61 -0.43
C THR A 126 1.58 -1.60 -1.02
N THR A 127 0.47 -1.85 -0.33
CA THR A 127 -0.53 -2.82 -0.79
C THR A 127 -1.90 -2.48 -0.24
N GLY A 128 -2.94 -2.79 -1.02
CA GLY A 128 -4.29 -2.45 -0.62
C GLY A 128 -5.29 -2.60 -1.76
N VAL A 129 -6.41 -1.90 -1.56
CA VAL A 129 -7.45 -1.75 -2.58
C VAL A 129 -7.71 -0.27 -2.83
N THR A 130 -7.95 0.11 -4.07
CA THR A 130 -8.47 1.43 -4.42
C THR A 130 -9.92 1.27 -4.88
N SER A 131 -10.79 2.16 -4.39
CA SER A 131 -12.23 2.07 -4.57
C SER A 131 -12.87 3.44 -4.37
N PHE A 132 -14.13 3.62 -4.75
CA PHE A 132 -14.88 4.80 -4.32
C PHE A 132 -15.15 4.76 -2.82
N GLU A 133 -15.26 5.93 -2.20
CA GLU A 133 -15.84 6.07 -0.86
C GLU A 133 -17.35 5.77 -0.88
N ASN A 134 -18.01 5.95 0.27
CA ASN A 134 -19.45 5.75 0.36
C ASN A 134 -20.28 6.84 -0.32
N TYR A 135 -19.71 7.99 -0.71
CA TYR A 135 -20.47 9.08 -1.30
C TYR A 135 -20.27 9.17 -2.83
N ILE A 136 -21.32 8.89 -3.58
CA ILE A 136 -21.33 8.91 -5.05
C ILE A 136 -22.60 9.62 -5.53
N ASP A 137 -22.45 10.58 -6.45
CA ASP A 137 -23.55 11.30 -7.11
C ASP A 137 -24.63 11.84 -6.14
N GLY A 138 -24.19 12.42 -5.02
CA GLY A 138 -25.12 13.00 -4.04
C GLY A 138 -25.71 12.00 -3.03
N THR A 139 -25.38 10.72 -3.15
CA THR A 139 -25.96 9.63 -2.36
C THR A 139 -24.90 8.94 -1.52
N ASN A 140 -25.21 8.64 -0.25
CA ASN A 140 -24.39 7.82 0.63
C ASN A 140 -24.80 6.35 0.52
N TYR A 141 -23.85 5.49 0.17
CA TYR A 141 -23.96 4.04 0.03
C TYR A 141 -23.14 3.36 1.13
N GLU A 142 -23.73 3.15 2.30
CA GLU A 142 -23.06 2.49 3.45
C GLU A 142 -22.48 1.11 3.09
N ILE A 143 -23.13 0.39 2.17
CA ILE A 143 -22.65 -0.89 1.66
C ILE A 143 -21.23 -0.81 1.07
N ILE A 144 -20.86 0.31 0.43
CA ILE A 144 -19.52 0.48 -0.15
C ILE A 144 -18.48 0.60 0.98
N GLU A 145 -18.78 1.34 2.04
CA GLU A 145 -17.89 1.45 3.20
C GLU A 145 -17.66 0.08 3.86
N ASP A 146 -18.73 -0.67 4.10
CA ASP A 146 -18.65 -1.99 4.71
C ASP A 146 -17.83 -2.97 3.85
N LEU A 147 -18.09 -2.99 2.54
CA LEU A 147 -17.34 -3.83 1.59
C LEU A 147 -15.88 -3.41 1.50
N ASN A 148 -15.59 -2.11 1.43
CA ASN A 148 -14.23 -1.58 1.41
C ASN A 148 -13.43 -2.00 2.65
N ILE A 149 -14.00 -1.84 3.85
CA ILE A 149 -13.33 -2.25 5.10
C ILE A 149 -13.16 -3.77 5.17
N LYS A 150 -14.15 -4.55 4.72
CA LYS A 150 -14.06 -6.02 4.65
C LYS A 150 -12.94 -6.47 3.73
N LEU A 151 -12.92 -5.95 2.50
CA LEU A 151 -11.93 -6.27 1.47
C LEU A 151 -10.53 -5.89 1.95
N TRP A 152 -10.36 -4.66 2.43
CA TRP A 152 -9.07 -4.20 2.91
C TRP A 152 -8.51 -5.06 4.04
N LYS A 153 -9.32 -5.34 5.08
CA LYS A 153 -8.88 -6.21 6.19
C LYS A 153 -8.52 -7.63 5.73
N SER A 154 -9.32 -8.22 4.83
CA SER A 154 -9.08 -9.55 4.27
C SER A 154 -7.73 -9.61 3.54
N LEU A 155 -7.44 -8.62 2.69
CA LEU A 155 -6.17 -8.52 1.98
C LEU A 155 -4.99 -8.36 2.93
N LEU A 156 -5.08 -7.44 3.90
CA LEU A 156 -4.01 -7.22 4.87
C LEU A 156 -3.74 -8.45 5.74
N GLU A 157 -4.76 -9.19 6.15
CA GLU A 157 -4.60 -10.47 6.84
C GLU A 157 -3.84 -11.48 5.97
N ARG A 158 -4.23 -11.62 4.71
CA ARG A 158 -3.57 -12.54 3.77
C ARG A 158 -2.10 -12.19 3.59
N ILE A 159 -1.79 -10.91 3.41
CA ILE A 159 -0.41 -10.43 3.26
C ILE A 159 0.39 -10.64 4.55
N THR A 160 -0.23 -10.45 5.72
CA THR A 160 0.41 -10.74 7.01
C THR A 160 0.88 -12.20 7.10
N LYS A 161 0.14 -13.14 6.52
CA LYS A 161 0.50 -14.57 6.50
C LYS A 161 1.76 -14.89 5.66
N HIS A 162 2.21 -13.96 4.81
CA HIS A 162 3.52 -14.07 4.14
C HIS A 162 4.69 -13.68 5.04
N GLY A 163 4.44 -13.31 6.31
CA GLY A 163 5.49 -12.95 7.27
C GLY A 163 6.06 -11.55 7.05
N VAL A 164 5.28 -10.64 6.45
CA VAL A 164 5.69 -9.25 6.26
C VAL A 164 5.78 -8.51 7.59
N THR A 165 6.55 -7.42 7.63
CA THR A 165 6.63 -6.51 8.77
C THR A 165 5.95 -5.20 8.45
N TRP A 166 4.78 -4.95 9.04
CA TRP A 166 4.08 -3.68 8.90
C TRP A 166 4.72 -2.57 9.73
N TYR A 167 4.79 -1.35 9.20
CA TYR A 167 5.37 -0.21 9.93
C TYR A 167 4.40 0.97 10.11
N MET A 168 3.45 1.17 9.18
CA MET A 168 2.36 2.16 9.31
C MET A 168 1.04 1.49 9.69
N LEU A 169 0.94 1.14 10.98
CA LEU A 169 -0.17 0.31 11.47
C LEU A 169 -1.53 1.02 11.56
N GLY A 170 -1.58 2.36 11.47
CA GLY A 170 -2.84 3.11 11.52
C GLY A 170 -3.76 2.72 12.68
N ASP A 171 -5.07 2.97 12.53
CA ASP A 171 -6.09 2.54 13.49
C ASP A 171 -6.61 1.13 13.16
N ILE A 172 -6.98 0.89 11.90
CA ILE A 172 -7.58 -0.37 11.44
C ILE A 172 -6.58 -1.52 11.44
N LEU A 173 -5.42 -1.37 10.78
CA LEU A 173 -4.43 -2.44 10.70
C LEU A 173 -3.89 -2.81 12.09
N SER A 174 -3.67 -1.84 12.99
CA SER A 174 -3.22 -2.13 14.36
C SER A 174 -4.16 -3.04 15.15
N ARG A 175 -5.47 -2.91 14.93
CA ARG A 175 -6.50 -3.74 15.57
C ARG A 175 -6.61 -5.08 14.86
N LEU A 176 -6.60 -5.08 13.52
CA LEU A 176 -6.56 -6.30 12.72
C LEU A 176 -5.42 -7.22 13.14
N LEU A 177 -4.20 -6.69 13.28
CA LEU A 177 -3.03 -7.48 13.71
C LEU A 177 -3.21 -8.11 15.10
N VAL A 178 -3.89 -7.42 16.01
CA VAL A 178 -4.24 -8.01 17.31
C VAL A 178 -5.29 -9.11 17.14
N ASP A 179 -6.32 -8.87 16.32
CA ASP A 179 -7.44 -9.78 16.12
C ASP A 179 -7.01 -11.10 15.45
N ILE A 180 -6.05 -11.05 14.52
CA ILE A 180 -5.50 -12.23 13.84
C ILE A 180 -4.36 -12.90 14.64
N GLY A 181 -4.02 -12.39 15.83
CA GLY A 181 -2.98 -12.97 16.68
C GLY A 181 -1.55 -12.76 16.18
N ALA A 182 -1.27 -11.66 15.47
CA ALA A 182 0.07 -11.34 14.97
C ALA A 182 1.07 -10.95 16.08
N PHE A 183 0.60 -10.74 17.31
CA PHE A 183 1.42 -10.42 18.48
C PHE A 183 1.20 -11.43 19.59
N GLU A 184 2.29 -11.78 20.28
CA GLU A 184 2.22 -12.57 21.51
C GLU A 184 1.45 -11.81 22.61
N PRO A 185 0.57 -12.50 23.38
CA PRO A 185 -0.23 -11.87 24.42
C PRO A 185 0.60 -11.11 25.48
N GLU A 186 1.75 -11.66 25.85
CA GLU A 186 2.67 -11.06 26.82
C GLU A 186 3.25 -9.73 26.32
N TYR A 187 3.56 -9.66 25.02
CA TYR A 187 4.06 -8.45 24.39
C TYR A 187 3.00 -7.34 24.40
N LEU A 188 1.76 -7.67 24.03
CA LEU A 188 0.65 -6.70 24.10
C LEU A 188 0.36 -6.24 25.53
N LYS A 189 0.45 -7.14 26.52
CA LYS A 189 0.29 -6.79 27.94
C LYS A 189 1.37 -5.81 28.39
N PHE A 190 2.62 -6.03 27.99
CA PHE A 190 3.72 -5.12 28.27
C PHE A 190 3.48 -3.75 27.64
N LEU A 191 3.14 -3.67 26.34
CA LEU A 191 2.84 -2.41 25.66
C LEU A 191 1.66 -1.67 26.30
N LYS A 192 0.59 -2.38 26.68
CA LYS A 192 -0.56 -1.80 27.37
C LYS A 192 -0.17 -1.21 28.73
N SER A 193 0.78 -1.80 29.45
CA SER A 193 1.26 -1.28 30.73
C SER A 193 2.03 0.05 30.57
N ILE A 194 2.86 0.16 29.53
CA ILE A 194 3.53 1.41 29.16
C ILE A 194 2.49 2.47 28.81
N LYS A 195 1.52 2.11 27.96
CA LYS A 195 0.42 3.00 27.56
C LYS A 195 -0.36 3.52 28.77
N LYS A 196 -0.74 2.66 29.72
CA LYS A 196 -1.45 3.06 30.94
C LYS A 196 -0.60 3.98 31.83
N THR A 197 0.71 3.79 31.85
CA THR A 197 1.63 4.63 32.63
C THR A 197 1.75 6.03 32.04
N LEU A 198 1.86 6.14 30.71
CA LEU A 198 2.06 7.41 30.00
C LEU A 198 0.75 8.14 29.68
N ASP A 199 -0.33 7.40 29.46
CA ASP A 199 -1.66 7.91 29.13
C ASP A 199 -2.73 7.16 29.93
N PRO A 200 -2.86 7.45 31.24
CA PRO A 200 -3.75 6.73 32.15
C PRO A 200 -5.23 6.87 31.80
N ARG A 201 -5.61 7.88 31.03
CA ARG A 201 -6.99 8.11 30.55
C ARG A 201 -7.23 7.60 29.13
N PHE A 202 -6.22 7.03 28.47
CA PHE A 202 -6.31 6.48 27.12
C PHE A 202 -6.87 7.48 26.09
N ILE A 203 -6.47 8.75 26.18
CA ILE A 203 -6.95 9.81 25.29
C ILE A 203 -6.18 9.85 23.96
N LEU A 204 -4.92 9.42 23.94
CA LEU A 204 -4.08 9.46 22.74
C LEU A 204 -4.30 8.19 21.90
N SER A 205 -4.73 8.34 20.64
CA SER A 205 -4.96 7.23 19.69
C SER A 205 -5.82 6.11 20.30
N ARG A 206 -6.99 6.49 20.80
CA ARG A 206 -7.91 5.60 21.52
C ARG A 206 -8.22 4.33 20.72
N GLY A 207 -8.05 3.16 21.32
CA GLY A 207 -8.41 1.89 20.71
C GLY A 207 -7.37 1.30 19.76
N LYS A 208 -6.31 2.03 19.40
CA LYS A 208 -5.17 1.47 18.65
C LYS A 208 -4.64 0.24 19.40
N PHE A 209 -4.36 -0.85 18.67
CA PHE A 209 -4.02 -2.17 19.24
C PHE A 209 -5.05 -2.74 20.24
N ASN A 210 -6.33 -2.38 20.10
CA ASN A 210 -7.40 -2.74 21.04
C ASN A 210 -7.14 -2.24 22.49
N PHE A 211 -6.32 -1.20 22.67
CA PHE A 211 -6.08 -0.58 23.97
C PHE A 211 -7.16 0.45 24.29
N TRP A 212 -8.33 -0.07 24.65
CA TRP A 212 -9.43 0.72 25.20
C TRP A 212 -9.16 1.02 26.68
N GLY A 213 -9.45 2.25 27.10
CA GLY A 213 -9.41 2.64 28.50
C GLY A 213 -10.42 1.84 29.33
N ASP A 214 -10.11 1.67 30.62
CA ASP A 214 -11.03 1.04 31.55
C ASP A 214 -12.30 1.90 31.64
N LYS A 215 -13.49 1.33 31.43
CA LYS A 215 -14.78 2.05 31.44
C LYS A 215 -15.15 2.69 32.80
N ASN A 216 -14.30 2.57 33.80
CA ASN A 216 -14.57 2.86 35.21
C ASN A 216 -13.74 4.03 35.77
N VAL A 217 -13.31 4.99 34.92
CA VAL A 217 -12.68 6.24 35.36
C VAL A 217 -13.54 7.42 34.94
#